data_AF-A0A2M6WPM9-F1
#
_entry.id   AF-A0A2M6WPM9-F1
#
_cell.length_a   1.000
_cell.length_b   1.000
_cell.length_c   1.000
_cell.angle_alpha   90.00
_cell.angle_beta   90.00
_cell.angle_gamma   90.00
#
_symmetry.space_group_name_H-M   'P 1'
#
loop_
_entity.id
_entity.type
_entity.pdbx_description
1 polymer ?
#
loop_
_entity_poly.entity_id
_entity_poly.type
_entity_poly.pdbx_seq_one_letter_code
_entity_poly.pdbx_strand_id
1 'polypeptide(L)' 'MAIDLSKKNIERLLTEKQFAVWDYLQKADRATPREISEKTKVAYPTVRQAIDKLMRLKKIERLGQGRSTSYRKLRQS' A
#
# COMPACT_ATOMS: atom_id res chain seq x y z
N MET A 1 -18.11 22.64 7.32
CA MET A 1 -17.98 21.17 7.15
C MET A 1 -16.60 20.89 6.57
N ALA A 2 -15.70 20.27 7.33
CA ALA A 2 -14.39 19.89 6.81
C ALA A 2 -14.55 18.67 5.89
N ILE A 3 -14.50 18.90 4.59
CA ILE A 3 -14.50 17.82 3.61
C ILE A 3 -13.11 17.17 3.69
N ASP A 4 -13.05 15.91 4.13
CA ASP A 4 -11.82 15.13 4.14
C ASP A 4 -11.36 14.85 2.69
N LEU A 5 -10.67 15.83 2.09
CA LEU A 5 -10.08 15.78 0.75
C LEU A 5 -8.98 14.72 0.62
N SER A 6 -8.52 14.14 1.73
CA SER A 6 -7.35 13.28 1.75
C SER A 6 -7.63 11.86 1.20
N LYS A 7 -8.82 11.30 1.48
CA LYS A 7 -9.22 9.96 1.01
C LYS A 7 -9.66 9.97 -0.45
N LYS A 8 -10.44 10.97 -0.87
CA LYS A 8 -11.01 11.04 -2.23
C LYS A 8 -9.95 11.23 -3.33
N ASN A 9 -8.78 11.76 -2.98
CA ASN A 9 -7.70 12.01 -3.94
C ASN A 9 -6.87 10.75 -4.26
N ILE A 10 -6.69 9.81 -3.33
CA ILE A 10 -5.85 8.64 -3.60
C ILE A 10 -6.51 7.65 -4.57
N GLU A 11 -7.84 7.52 -4.50
CA GLU A 11 -8.65 6.69 -5.39
C GLU A 11 -8.49 7.10 -6.86
N ARG A 12 -8.27 8.39 -7.12
CA ARG A 12 -8.04 8.91 -8.48
C ARG A 12 -6.59 8.75 -8.95
N LEU A 13 -5.66 8.51 -8.04
CA LEU A 13 -4.24 8.41 -8.34
C LEU A 13 -3.80 6.96 -8.58
N LEU A 14 -4.54 5.98 -8.08
CA LEU A 14 -4.19 4.55 -8.18
C LEU A 14 -5.04 3.85 -9.24
N THR A 15 -4.44 2.90 -9.96
CA THR A 15 -5.22 1.95 -10.76
C THR A 15 -5.97 0.99 -9.85
N GLU A 16 -6.99 0.29 -10.36
CA GLU A 16 -7.76 -0.69 -9.58
C GLU A 16 -6.88 -1.72 -8.85
N LYS A 17 -5.88 -2.29 -9.55
CA LYS A 17 -4.93 -3.24 -8.94
C LYS A 17 -4.05 -2.60 -7.87
N GLN A 18 -3.63 -1.35 -8.07
CA GLN A 18 -2.86 -0.60 -7.07
C GLN A 18 -3.72 -0.24 -5.85
N PHE A 19 -5.00 0.04 -6.08
CA PHE A 19 -5.97 0.30 -5.03
C PHE A 19 -6.25 -0.94 -4.20
N ALA A 20 -6.36 -2.14 -4.80
CA ALA A 20 -6.49 -3.40 -4.07
C ALA A 20 -5.30 -3.65 -3.13
N VAL A 21 -4.07 -3.32 -3.57
CA VAL A 21 -2.87 -3.38 -2.71
C VAL A 21 -2.96 -2.38 -1.56
N TRP A 22 -3.40 -1.15 -1.83
CA TRP A 22 -3.58 -0.12 -0.81
C TRP A 22 -4.64 -0.52 0.22
N ASP A 23 -5.82 -0.97 -0.22
CA ASP A 23 -6.91 -1.41 0.64
C ASP A 23 -6.48 -2.56 1.57
N TYR A 24 -5.74 -3.53 1.04
CA TYR A 24 -5.17 -4.60 1.86
C TYR A 24 -4.21 -4.07 2.94
N LEU A 25 -3.31 -3.15 2.57
CA LEU A 25 -2.37 -2.53 3.53
C LEU A 25 -3.03 -1.60 4.55
N GLN A 26 -4.27 -1.16 4.32
CA GLN A 26 -5.04 -0.44 5.33
C GLN A 26 -5.55 -1.35 6.45
N LYS A 27 -5.73 -2.65 6.15
CA LYS A 27 -6.30 -3.66 7.05
C LYS A 27 -5.20 -4.50 7.72
N ALA A 28 -4.09 -4.72 7.04
CA ALA A 28 -2.95 -5.47 7.56
C ALA A 28 -2.09 -4.60 8.50
N ASP A 29 -1.64 -5.17 9.63
CA ASP A 29 -0.67 -4.49 10.51
C ASP A 29 0.70 -4.31 9.82
N ARG A 30 1.14 -5.34 9.09
CA ARG A 30 2.28 -5.32 8.16
C ARG A 30 2.16 -6.47 7.16
N ALA A 31 2.75 -6.33 5.99
CA ALA A 31 2.81 -7.41 5.01
C ALA A 31 4.02 -7.31 4.08
N THR A 32 4.56 -8.45 3.69
CA THR A 32 5.56 -8.58 2.63
C THR A 32 4.92 -8.45 1.24
N PRO A 33 5.69 -8.09 0.19
CA PRO A 33 5.18 -8.07 -1.18
C PRO A 33 4.60 -9.42 -1.63
N ARG A 34 5.13 -10.53 -1.10
CA ARG A 34 4.65 -11.87 -1.42
C ARG A 34 3.28 -12.12 -0.82
N GLU A 35 3.09 -11.85 0.47
CA GLU A 35 1.80 -11.99 1.14
C GLU A 35 0.73 -11.11 0.48
N ILE A 36 1.07 -9.85 0.14
CA ILE A 36 0.16 -8.94 -0.56
C ILE A 36 -0.27 -9.57 -1.90
N SER A 37 0.66 -10.11 -2.68
CA SER A 37 0.35 -10.76 -3.95
C SER A 37 -0.58 -11.97 -3.78
N GLU A 38 -0.28 -12.84 -2.82
CA GLU A 38 -1.04 -14.06 -2.57
C GLU A 38 -2.47 -13.77 -2.07
N LYS A 39 -2.64 -12.73 -1.24
CA LYS A 39 -3.92 -12.34 -0.64
C LYS A 39 -4.78 -11.49 -1.57
N THR A 40 -4.20 -10.57 -2.32
CA THR A 40 -4.94 -9.70 -3.26
C THR A 40 -5.13 -10.31 -4.64
N LYS A 41 -4.44 -11.42 -4.94
CA LYS A 41 -4.35 -12.02 -6.29
C LYS A 41 -3.79 -11.06 -7.35
N VAL A 42 -3.15 -9.98 -6.92
CA VAL A 42 -2.42 -9.06 -7.80
C VAL A 42 -1.05 -9.66 -8.09
N ALA A 43 -0.64 -9.64 -9.36
CA ALA A 43 0.66 -10.15 -9.78
C ALA A 43 1.80 -9.44 -9.03
N TYR A 44 2.81 -10.20 -8.61
CA TYR A 44 3.93 -9.71 -7.81
C TYR A 44 4.64 -8.46 -8.39
N PRO A 45 4.89 -8.34 -9.71
CA PRO A 45 5.44 -7.10 -10.28
C PRO A 45 4.55 -5.88 -10.06
N THR A 46 3.23 -6.04 -10.19
CA THR A 46 2.26 -4.97 -9.95
C THR A 46 2.20 -4.61 -8.47
N VAL A 47 2.33 -5.58 -7.56
CA VAL A 47 2.44 -5.31 -6.12
C VAL A 47 3.66 -4.45 -5.83
N ARG A 48 4.83 -4.77 -6.39
CA ARG A 48 6.05 -3.95 -6.20
C ARG A 48 5.86 -2.53 -6.73
N GLN A 49 5.29 -2.37 -7.92
CA GLN A 49 4.98 -1.05 -8.48
C GLN A 49 4.02 -0.25 -7.60
N ALA A 50 2.99 -0.90 -7.06
CA ALA A 50 2.04 -0.28 -6.15
C ALA A 50 2.73 0.18 -4.86
N ILE A 51 3.57 -0.68 -4.26
CA ILE A 51 4.37 -0.35 -3.08
C ILE A 51 5.28 0.85 -3.33
N ASP A 52 6.02 0.87 -4.44
CA ASP A 52 6.92 1.99 -4.77
C ASP A 52 6.15 3.31 -4.91
N LYS A 53 4.99 3.27 -5.56
CA LYS A 53 4.11 4.44 -5.67
C LYS A 53 3.56 4.88 -4.32
N LEU A 54 3.09 3.95 -3.48
CA LEU A 54 2.56 4.25 -2.14
C LEU A 54 3.64 4.81 -1.21
N MET A 55 4.89 4.35 -1.32
CA MET A 55 6.03 4.93 -0.60
C MET A 55 6.31 6.37 -1.06
N ARG A 56 6.33 6.64 -2.38
CA ARG A 56 6.50 8.00 -2.93
C ARG A 56 5.40 8.95 -2.47
N LEU A 57 4.17 8.45 -2.37
CA LEU A 57 3.01 9.18 -1.83
C LEU A 57 3.01 9.30 -0.30
N LYS A 58 4.04 8.77 0.39
CA LYS A 58 4.17 8.73 1.86
C LYS A 58 2.94 8.13 2.56
N LYS A 59 2.33 7.10 1.96
CA LYS A 59 1.16 6.40 2.51
C LYS A 59 1.52 5.16 3.33
N ILE A 60 2.65 4.57 3.01
CA ILE A 60 3.20 3.39 3.68
C ILE A 60 4.65 3.64 4.05
N GLU A 61 5.13 2.85 4.99
CA GLU A 61 6.54 2.81 5.37
C GLU A 61 7.09 1.38 5.24
N ARG A 62 8.40 1.30 5.04
CA ARG A 62 9.14 0.05 4.97
C ARG A 62 9.58 -0.37 6.37
N LEU A 63 9.40 -1.64 6.69
CA LEU A 63 9.89 -2.28 7.91
C LEU A 63 10.94 -3.33 7.54
N GLY A 64 12.10 -3.24 8.18
CA GLY A 64 13.22 -4.18 7.99
C GLY A 64 14.05 -3.94 6.73
N GLN A 65 15.05 -4.80 6.54
CA GLN A 65 16.00 -4.77 5.43
C GLN A 65 16.14 -6.15 4.78
N GLY A 66 16.46 -6.19 3.48
CA GLY A 66 16.72 -7.44 2.76
C GLY A 66 15.49 -8.32 2.55
N ARG A 67 15.65 -9.63 2.72
CA ARG A 67 14.64 -10.66 2.39
C ARG A 67 13.40 -10.61 3.29
N SER A 68 13.50 -9.96 4.46
CA SER A 68 12.40 -9.85 5.44
C SER A 68 11.68 -8.51 5.36
N THR A 69 11.82 -7.78 4.25
CA THR A 69 11.17 -6.47 4.09
C THR A 69 9.65 -6.63 4.11
N SER A 70 9.00 -5.91 5.02
CA SER A 70 7.54 -5.76 5.09
C SER A 70 7.15 -4.30 4.97
N TYR A 71 5.88 -4.05 4.69
CA TYR A 71 5.32 -2.71 4.53
C TYR A 71 4.08 -2.59 5.38
N ARG A 72 3.85 -1.40 5.93
CA ARG A 72 2.63 -1.07 6.66
C ARG A 72 2.15 0.33 6.33
N LYS A 73 0.87 0.58 6.58
CA LYS A 73 0.31 1.94 6.54
C LYS A 73 1.06 2.84 7.54
N LEU A 74 1.36 4.06 7.12
CA LEU A 74 1.93 5.07 8.00
C LEU A 74 0.90 5.40 9.10
N ARG A 75 1.27 5.22 10.37
CA ARG A 75 0.46 5.70 11.49
C ARG A 75 0.71 7.21 11.63
N GLN A 76 -0.32 8.02 11.42
CA GLN A 76 -0.27 9.43 11.81
C GLN A 76 -0.41 9.46 13.34
N SER A 77 0.60 9.99 14.02
CA SER A 77 0.52 10.38 15.44
C SER A 77 -0.35 11.62 15.61
#